data_AF-A0A816XW57-F1
#
_entry.id   AF-A0A816XW57-F1
#
_cell.length_a   1.000
_cell.length_b   1.000
_cell.length_c   1.000
_cell.angle_alpha   90.00
_cell.angle_beta   90.00
_cell.angle_gamma   90.00
#
_symmetry.space_group_name_H-M   'P 1'
#
loop_
_entity.id
_entity.type
_entity.pdbx_description
1 polymer ?
#
loop_
_entity_poly.entity_id
_entity_poly.type
_entity_poly.pdbx_seq_one_letter_code
_entity_poly.pdbx_strand_id
1 'polypeptide(L)'
;MRIHSIYSNIRTIDDCQLLIVGGTTSALGAALSASKILNTRTCLLEPTDWIGGQLTAELLSAPDFAYHTIKDKDTNFTLDVGAIDGQLDNQNLLFAHMLNVLGDTGRCWVSPKCSIPQLFHSQVVLPVISNARIFYNTVIKRVAKDVTGRRIIQVDAIQRTTNSTSPHCRFLSEELSDWYSSDDTAWFNKTQLSFRNVSFVIEGTSWGEVLVLSNASYIQGLMEQFDGDTSGVGNSTCGQSFTFDFLEQLRETPVDELPNPLPEPTGGANYSFESFTWERIWTYRRVNTSAPDSNTIAVHDLTIQNWAGGNDYRNQYFFLSPSDTRHQRDTNQWQGGLNLDAIENAERLAYGYHYWYRKNAPTQWANRTVLIRSVSAAGTCHGLAKMPYLRESRRSIGYQNFLMNITTISGHARDLHGYIFDDRLCVGAYNVDIHSMDQCTYPSYMHESYPILPYYIPLRAMTNRDIDNLIVIGKTMAQTFLVNSATRLHPVEFSIGQAAGVVGTYAVQNSLQSVAEMLEEQHIKRLQTIVKQFTPTSWTINGTRYPDD
;
A
#
# COMPACT_ATOMS: atom_id res chain seq x y z
N MET A 1 -7.79 -35.06 36.75
CA MET A 1 -7.99 -34.06 35.68
C MET A 1 -6.86 -33.04 35.83
N ARG A 2 -5.77 -33.19 35.08
CA ARG A 2 -4.62 -32.29 35.15
C ARG A 2 -4.93 -31.07 34.28
N ILE A 3 -5.04 -29.91 34.91
CA ILE A 3 -5.10 -28.61 34.24
C ILE A 3 -3.70 -28.39 33.64
N HIS A 4 -3.56 -28.60 32.33
CA HIS A 4 -2.38 -28.11 31.62
C HIS A 4 -2.52 -26.60 31.49
N SER A 5 -1.87 -25.89 32.40
CA SER A 5 -1.49 -24.49 32.18
C SER A 5 -0.53 -24.47 30.99
N ILE A 6 -1.06 -24.14 29.81
CA ILE A 6 -0.25 -23.81 28.64
C ILE A 6 0.23 -22.38 28.88
N TYR A 7 1.38 -22.22 29.51
CA TYR A 7 2.12 -20.96 29.41
C TYR A 7 2.55 -20.84 27.94
N SER A 8 1.85 -20.04 27.16
CA SER A 8 2.34 -19.61 25.85
C SER A 8 3.65 -18.85 26.10
N ASN A 9 4.79 -19.51 25.85
CA ASN A 9 6.10 -18.87 26.00
C ASN A 9 6.22 -17.77 24.94
N ILE A 10 6.12 -16.51 25.37
CA ILE A 10 6.39 -15.36 24.53
C ILE A 10 7.87 -15.41 24.13
N ARG A 11 8.15 -15.44 22.82
CA ARG A 11 9.52 -15.43 22.30
C ARG A 11 10.01 -13.98 22.22
N THR A 12 10.98 -13.65 23.06
CA THR A 12 11.66 -12.35 22.99
C THR A 12 12.60 -12.29 21.80
N ILE A 13 12.57 -11.16 21.09
CA ILE A 13 13.48 -10.81 20.00
C ILE A 13 14.12 -9.46 20.38
N ASP A 14 15.40 -9.46 20.74
CA ASP A 14 16.12 -8.28 21.28
C ASP A 14 17.29 -7.81 20.41
N ASP A 15 17.45 -8.43 19.24
CA ASP A 15 18.50 -8.18 18.27
C ASP A 15 18.00 -7.44 17.00
N CYS A 16 16.73 -7.01 16.98
CA CYS A 16 16.14 -6.16 15.94
C CYS A 16 16.22 -4.67 16.35
N GLN A 17 17.29 -3.97 15.95
CA GLN A 17 17.43 -2.53 16.26
C GLN A 17 16.51 -1.64 15.42
N LEU A 18 16.22 -2.05 14.18
CA LEU A 18 15.25 -1.41 13.31
C LEU A 18 14.13 -2.40 13.00
N LEU A 19 12.90 -2.06 13.41
CA LEU A 19 11.72 -2.90 13.17
C LEU A 19 10.81 -2.24 12.14
N ILE A 20 10.59 -2.89 11.01
CA ILE A 20 9.61 -2.49 10.01
C ILE A 20 8.36 -3.33 10.24
N VAL A 21 7.22 -2.67 10.43
CA VAL A 21 5.93 -3.33 10.70
C VAL A 21 5.03 -3.14 9.49
N GLY A 22 4.64 -4.23 8.83
CA GLY A 22 3.75 -4.22 7.66
C GLY A 22 4.43 -4.65 6.36
N GLY A 23 3.60 -5.01 5.38
CA GLY A 23 4.01 -5.65 4.11
C GLY A 23 3.83 -4.81 2.86
N THR A 24 3.56 -3.51 2.99
CA THR A 24 3.27 -2.62 1.85
C THR A 24 4.44 -2.49 0.87
N THR A 25 4.19 -1.93 -0.30
CA THR A 25 5.24 -1.60 -1.28
C THR A 25 6.32 -0.70 -0.67
N SER A 26 5.92 0.25 0.19
CA SER A 26 6.87 1.05 0.98
C SER A 26 7.66 0.21 1.99
N ALA A 27 7.03 -0.73 2.69
CA ALA A 27 7.73 -1.61 3.64
C ALA A 27 8.79 -2.48 2.93
N LEU A 28 8.50 -2.99 1.73
CA LEU A 28 9.48 -3.68 0.89
C LEU A 28 10.66 -2.77 0.55
N GLY A 29 10.39 -1.54 0.07
CA GLY A 29 11.44 -0.55 -0.23
C GLY A 29 12.33 -0.26 0.99
N ALA A 30 11.73 -0.09 2.17
CA ALA A 30 12.44 0.14 3.42
C ALA A 30 13.31 -1.06 3.82
N ALA A 31 12.78 -2.28 3.70
CA ALA A 31 13.53 -3.49 4.04
C ALA A 31 14.73 -3.69 3.11
N LEU A 32 14.60 -3.38 1.82
CA LEU A 32 15.69 -3.51 0.84
C LEU A 32 16.84 -2.53 1.11
N SER A 33 16.55 -1.24 1.33
CA SER A 33 17.60 -0.27 1.64
C SER A 33 18.21 -0.51 3.02
N ALA A 34 17.38 -0.86 4.01
CA ALA A 34 17.86 -1.08 5.37
C ALA A 34 18.70 -2.35 5.52
N SER A 35 18.32 -3.45 4.87
CA SER A 35 19.10 -4.70 4.92
C SER A 35 20.46 -4.54 4.24
N LYS A 36 20.58 -3.67 3.24
CA LYS A 36 21.87 -3.34 2.60
C LYS A 36 22.83 -2.61 3.54
N ILE A 37 22.33 -1.86 4.53
CA ILE A 37 23.13 -1.03 5.44
C ILE A 37 23.36 -1.70 6.80
N LEU A 38 22.32 -2.28 7.41
CA LEU A 38 22.34 -2.86 8.76
C LEU A 38 22.30 -4.40 8.80
N ASN A 39 22.07 -5.06 7.67
CA ASN A 39 21.96 -6.51 7.58
C ASN A 39 20.94 -7.09 8.59
N THR A 40 21.34 -8.09 9.40
CA THR A 40 20.44 -8.86 10.28
C THR A 40 19.86 -8.10 11.47
N ARG A 41 20.26 -6.85 11.69
CA ARG A 41 19.70 -5.97 12.74
C ARG A 41 18.41 -5.27 12.31
N THR A 42 18.00 -5.45 11.05
CA THR A 42 16.71 -5.01 10.52
C THR A 42 15.76 -6.20 10.47
N CYS A 43 14.56 -6.01 11.01
CA CYS A 43 13.50 -7.02 11.00
C CYS A 43 12.24 -6.48 10.33
N LEU A 44 11.57 -7.31 9.54
CA LEU A 44 10.30 -6.97 8.88
C LEU A 44 9.18 -7.91 9.35
N LEU A 45 8.03 -7.35 9.73
CA LEU A 45 6.81 -8.12 9.99
C LEU A 45 5.93 -8.06 8.75
N GLU A 46 5.85 -9.17 8.02
CA GLU A 46 5.00 -9.31 6.83
C GLU A 46 3.70 -10.01 7.26
N PRO A 47 2.53 -9.35 7.14
CA PRO A 47 1.28 -9.93 7.57
C PRO A 47 0.94 -11.23 6.85
N THR A 48 1.44 -11.48 5.64
CA THR A 48 1.15 -12.68 4.83
C THR A 48 2.39 -13.56 4.61
N ASP A 49 2.31 -14.50 3.68
CA ASP A 49 3.47 -15.24 3.13
C ASP A 49 4.01 -14.59 1.84
N TRP A 50 3.43 -13.48 1.37
CA TRP A 50 3.83 -12.76 0.15
C TRP A 50 4.22 -11.32 0.48
N ILE A 51 5.51 -11.02 0.40
CA ILE A 51 6.02 -9.65 0.58
C ILE A 51 5.89 -8.84 -0.71
N GLY A 52 5.60 -7.54 -0.59
CA GLY A 52 5.57 -6.59 -1.72
C GLY A 52 4.27 -5.83 -1.89
N GLY A 53 3.30 -6.04 -0.99
CA GLY A 53 2.09 -5.23 -0.89
C GLY A 53 1.29 -5.21 -2.18
N GLN A 54 1.10 -4.01 -2.72
CA GLN A 54 0.35 -3.75 -3.95
C GLN A 54 0.77 -4.72 -5.07
N LEU A 55 2.08 -4.89 -5.28
CA LEU A 55 2.63 -5.69 -6.40
C LEU A 55 2.43 -7.20 -6.26
N THR A 56 2.09 -7.70 -5.07
CA THR A 56 2.09 -9.14 -4.76
C THR A 56 0.85 -9.57 -3.97
N ALA A 57 0.81 -9.33 -2.66
CA ALA A 57 -0.27 -9.78 -1.77
C ALA A 57 -1.64 -9.16 -2.12
N GLU A 58 -1.63 -7.97 -2.72
CA GLU A 58 -2.82 -7.26 -3.21
C GLU A 58 -3.10 -7.51 -4.71
N LEU A 59 -2.29 -8.34 -5.39
CA LEU A 59 -2.40 -8.75 -6.80
C LEU A 59 -2.34 -7.62 -7.85
N LEU A 60 -1.75 -6.47 -7.54
CA LEU A 60 -1.65 -5.30 -8.43
C LEU A 60 -0.23 -5.15 -9.06
N SER A 61 0.26 -6.19 -9.74
CA SER A 61 1.59 -6.21 -10.39
C SER A 61 1.67 -5.50 -11.75
N ALA A 62 0.66 -4.69 -12.08
CA ALA A 62 0.64 -3.75 -13.19
C ALA A 62 0.63 -2.33 -12.60
N PRO A 63 1.78 -1.75 -12.21
CA PRO A 63 1.83 -0.52 -11.44
C PRO A 63 1.43 0.71 -12.25
N ASP A 64 0.75 1.65 -11.62
CA ASP A 64 0.41 2.95 -12.19
C ASP A 64 1.59 3.93 -12.12
N PHE A 65 1.76 4.71 -13.20
CA PHE A 65 2.76 5.77 -13.37
C PHE A 65 2.06 7.08 -13.74
N ALA A 66 2.77 8.21 -13.65
CA ALA A 66 2.19 9.46 -14.12
C ALA A 66 1.85 9.37 -15.62
N TYR A 67 0.68 9.85 -15.98
CA TYR A 67 0.17 9.82 -17.37
C TYR A 67 -0.31 11.20 -17.84
N HIS A 68 -0.46 12.14 -16.93
CA HIS A 68 -1.19 13.39 -17.17
C HIS A 68 -0.29 14.48 -17.74
N THR A 69 -0.94 15.45 -18.37
CA THR A 69 -0.34 16.66 -18.91
C THR A 69 -1.04 17.87 -18.30
N ILE A 70 -0.29 18.89 -17.92
CA ILE A 70 -0.82 20.16 -17.42
C ILE A 70 -0.73 21.20 -18.52
N LYS A 71 -1.80 21.96 -18.72
CA LYS A 71 -1.83 23.06 -19.69
C LYS A 71 -2.24 24.38 -19.02
N ASP A 72 -1.34 25.35 -19.05
CA ASP A 72 -1.64 26.72 -18.63
C ASP A 72 -2.57 27.38 -19.67
N LYS A 73 -3.76 27.82 -19.23
CA LYS A 73 -4.74 28.46 -20.11
C LYS A 73 -4.22 29.78 -20.69
N ASP A 74 -3.49 30.55 -19.90
CA ASP A 74 -3.10 31.93 -20.27
C ASP A 74 -1.88 32.00 -21.19
N THR A 75 -0.94 31.06 -21.05
CA THR A 75 0.31 31.06 -21.83
C THR A 75 0.37 29.97 -22.89
N ASN A 76 -0.60 29.05 -22.90
CA ASN A 76 -0.60 27.85 -23.73
C ASN A 76 0.63 26.95 -23.48
N PHE A 77 1.39 27.17 -22.39
CA PHE A 77 2.49 26.33 -21.97
C PHE A 77 1.95 24.98 -21.50
N THR A 78 2.62 23.90 -21.88
CA THR A 78 2.21 22.53 -21.60
C THR A 78 3.36 21.78 -20.92
N LEU A 79 3.09 21.19 -19.77
CA LEU A 79 4.00 20.33 -19.04
C LEU A 79 3.51 18.89 -19.13
N ASP A 80 4.29 18.03 -19.77
CA ASP A 80 4.00 16.60 -19.86
C ASP A 80 4.63 15.86 -18.66
N VAL A 81 3.82 15.66 -17.61
CA VAL A 81 4.29 15.04 -16.36
C VAL A 81 4.58 13.55 -16.57
N GLY A 82 3.77 12.87 -17.40
CA GLY A 82 4.02 11.48 -17.75
C GLY A 82 5.35 11.29 -18.50
N ALA A 83 5.67 12.19 -19.44
CA ALA A 83 6.97 12.16 -20.11
C ALA A 83 8.14 12.46 -19.17
N ILE A 84 7.95 13.30 -18.14
CA ILE A 84 8.97 13.58 -17.12
C ILE A 84 9.20 12.34 -16.22
N ASP A 85 8.14 11.75 -15.68
CA ASP A 85 8.19 10.54 -14.86
C ASP A 85 8.80 9.34 -15.61
N GLY A 86 8.56 9.27 -16.92
CA GLY A 86 9.10 8.23 -17.81
C GLY A 86 10.62 8.33 -18.09
N GLN A 87 11.31 9.40 -17.69
CA GLN A 87 12.75 9.55 -17.93
C GLN A 87 13.56 8.69 -16.96
N LEU A 88 14.61 8.03 -17.49
CA LEU A 88 15.47 7.15 -16.69
C LEU A 88 16.09 7.85 -15.47
N ASP A 89 16.49 9.12 -15.61
CA ASP A 89 17.09 9.90 -14.52
C ASP A 89 16.11 10.18 -13.37
N ASN A 90 14.80 10.11 -13.64
CA ASN A 90 13.73 10.36 -12.68
C ASN A 90 13.17 9.08 -12.07
N GLN A 91 13.55 7.91 -12.60
CA GLN A 91 13.03 6.63 -12.13
C GLN A 91 13.84 6.07 -10.97
N ASN A 92 13.16 5.37 -10.08
CA ASN A 92 13.80 4.53 -9.09
C ASN A 92 14.48 3.34 -9.79
N LEU A 93 15.82 3.31 -9.80
CA LEU A 93 16.60 2.33 -10.55
C LEU A 93 16.31 0.88 -10.12
N LEU A 94 16.14 0.62 -8.82
CA LEU A 94 15.85 -0.72 -8.35
C LEU A 94 14.43 -1.14 -8.75
N PHE A 95 13.45 -0.26 -8.59
CA PHE A 95 12.08 -0.53 -9.00
C PHE A 95 11.97 -0.79 -10.51
N ALA A 96 12.61 0.05 -11.33
CA ALA A 96 12.67 -0.12 -12.77
C ALA A 96 13.37 -1.44 -13.15
N HIS A 97 14.47 -1.80 -12.48
CA HIS A 97 15.12 -3.09 -12.66
C HIS A 97 14.18 -4.25 -12.33
N MET A 98 13.50 -4.20 -11.18
CA MET A 98 12.54 -5.22 -10.74
C MET A 98 11.44 -5.46 -11.79
N LEU A 99 10.84 -4.39 -12.34
CA LEU A 99 9.85 -4.53 -13.42
C LEU A 99 10.44 -5.13 -14.70
N ASN A 100 11.70 -4.83 -15.01
CA ASN A 100 12.37 -5.35 -16.20
C ASN A 100 12.80 -6.82 -16.10
N VAL A 101 12.85 -7.43 -14.91
CA VAL A 101 13.19 -8.86 -14.74
C VAL A 101 12.22 -9.75 -15.52
N LEU A 102 10.92 -9.47 -15.42
CA LEU A 102 9.88 -10.17 -16.20
C LEU A 102 9.56 -9.45 -17.52
N GLY A 103 9.78 -8.14 -17.57
CA GLY A 103 9.40 -7.31 -18.70
C GLY A 103 7.88 -7.13 -18.79
N ASP A 104 7.39 -6.80 -19.98
CA ASP A 104 5.95 -6.67 -20.23
C ASP A 104 5.42 -7.96 -20.85
N THR A 105 4.86 -8.83 -20.01
CA THR A 105 4.25 -10.09 -20.46
C THR A 105 2.77 -9.92 -20.83
N GLY A 106 2.15 -8.83 -20.38
CA GLY A 106 0.71 -8.62 -20.47
C GLY A 106 0.26 -7.61 -21.50
N ARG A 107 1.11 -6.66 -21.90
CA ARG A 107 0.79 -5.58 -22.85
C ARG A 107 -0.52 -4.90 -22.48
N CYS A 108 -0.65 -4.54 -21.20
CA CYS A 108 -1.80 -3.80 -20.73
C CYS A 108 -1.67 -2.32 -21.06
N TRP A 109 -2.78 -1.58 -21.02
CA TRP A 109 -2.74 -0.16 -21.39
C TRP A 109 -2.54 0.80 -20.21
N VAL A 110 -2.62 0.32 -18.96
CA VAL A 110 -2.42 1.17 -17.78
C VAL A 110 -0.97 1.34 -17.37
N SER A 111 -0.12 0.36 -17.69
CA SER A 111 1.25 0.31 -17.21
C SER A 111 2.22 0.00 -18.36
N PRO A 112 3.44 0.55 -18.35
CA PRO A 112 4.50 0.16 -19.28
C PRO A 112 4.95 -1.30 -19.12
N LYS A 113 4.72 -1.91 -17.94
CA LYS A 113 5.15 -3.28 -17.60
C LYS A 113 4.05 -3.97 -16.80
N CYS A 114 3.42 -4.97 -17.41
CA CYS A 114 2.35 -5.74 -16.77
C CYS A 114 2.79 -7.20 -16.68
N SER A 115 2.87 -7.75 -15.46
CA SER A 115 3.40 -9.09 -15.22
C SER A 115 2.54 -9.87 -14.23
N ILE A 116 2.65 -11.20 -14.20
CA ILE A 116 1.83 -12.05 -13.31
C ILE A 116 2.28 -11.84 -11.85
N PRO A 117 1.37 -11.52 -10.89
CA PRO A 117 1.75 -11.22 -9.50
C PRO A 117 2.58 -12.30 -8.82
N GLN A 118 2.22 -13.57 -9.01
CA GLN A 118 2.96 -14.69 -8.43
C GLN A 118 4.38 -14.84 -8.99
N LEU A 119 4.57 -14.60 -10.29
CA LEU A 119 5.90 -14.61 -10.90
C LEU A 119 6.70 -13.40 -10.41
N PHE A 120 6.06 -12.23 -10.28
CA PHE A 120 6.70 -11.05 -9.72
C PHE A 120 7.19 -11.32 -8.29
N HIS A 121 6.35 -11.91 -7.44
CA HIS A 121 6.76 -12.32 -6.10
C HIS A 121 7.94 -13.31 -6.13
N SER A 122 7.81 -14.42 -6.83
CA SER A 122 8.78 -15.53 -6.77
C SER A 122 10.10 -15.29 -7.50
N GLN A 123 10.09 -14.57 -8.63
CA GLN A 123 11.26 -14.36 -9.48
C GLN A 123 11.86 -12.96 -9.35
N VAL A 124 11.12 -11.99 -8.80
CA VAL A 124 11.59 -10.60 -8.66
C VAL A 124 11.80 -10.25 -7.20
N VAL A 125 10.77 -10.42 -6.36
CA VAL A 125 10.82 -9.95 -4.97
C VAL A 125 11.66 -10.88 -4.07
N LEU A 126 11.41 -12.19 -4.09
CA LEU A 126 12.14 -13.14 -3.24
C LEU A 126 13.68 -13.11 -3.44
N PRO A 127 14.22 -13.02 -4.67
CA PRO A 127 15.66 -12.93 -4.86
C PRO A 127 16.30 -11.70 -4.23
N VAL A 128 15.66 -10.52 -4.35
CA VAL A 128 16.23 -9.25 -3.85
C VAL A 128 16.15 -9.10 -2.34
N ILE A 129 15.21 -9.79 -1.68
CA ILE A 129 15.00 -9.70 -0.22
C ILE A 129 15.62 -10.88 0.56
N SER A 130 16.35 -11.77 -0.12
CA SER A 130 16.92 -13.01 0.43
C SER A 130 17.81 -12.84 1.67
N ASN A 131 18.40 -11.67 1.88
CA ASN A 131 19.25 -11.37 3.04
C ASN A 131 18.52 -10.63 4.18
N ALA A 132 17.22 -10.34 4.03
CA ALA A 132 16.46 -9.66 5.09
C ALA A 132 15.91 -10.68 6.09
N ARG A 133 15.82 -10.27 7.36
CA ARG A 133 15.16 -11.07 8.39
C ARG A 133 13.66 -10.75 8.41
N ILE A 134 12.87 -11.63 7.82
CA ILE A 134 11.42 -11.45 7.68
C ILE A 134 10.68 -12.42 8.59
N PHE A 135 9.70 -11.90 9.31
CA PHE A 135 8.71 -12.66 10.05
C PHE A 135 7.43 -12.69 9.22
N TYR A 136 7.30 -13.71 8.38
CA TYR A 136 6.09 -13.95 7.60
C TYR A 136 4.91 -14.32 8.49
N ASN A 137 3.71 -14.10 7.97
CA ASN A 137 2.44 -14.35 8.64
C ASN A 137 2.39 -13.74 10.03
N THR A 138 2.89 -12.50 10.18
CA THR A 138 3.07 -11.86 11.48
C THR A 138 2.38 -10.50 11.52
N VAL A 139 1.42 -10.34 12.43
CA VAL A 139 0.71 -9.07 12.68
C VAL A 139 1.10 -8.48 14.02
N ILE A 140 1.07 -7.15 14.12
CA ILE A 140 1.29 -6.45 15.38
C ILE A 140 0.06 -6.57 16.30
N LYS A 141 0.29 -6.67 17.61
CA LYS A 141 -0.79 -6.79 18.62
C LYS A 141 -0.77 -5.69 19.65
N ARG A 142 0.40 -5.31 20.16
CA ARG A 142 0.55 -4.28 21.21
C ARG A 142 1.85 -3.50 21.02
N VAL A 143 1.84 -2.25 21.50
CA VAL A 143 3.03 -1.41 21.59
C VAL A 143 3.16 -0.94 23.04
N ALA A 144 4.35 -1.09 23.62
CA ALA A 144 4.68 -0.47 24.90
C ALA A 144 5.63 0.71 24.68
N LYS A 145 5.39 1.77 25.45
CA LYS A 145 6.18 2.98 25.44
C LYS A 145 6.96 3.14 26.73
N ASP A 146 8.02 3.93 26.69
CA ASP A 146 8.77 4.34 27.85
C ASP A 146 7.93 5.22 28.81
N VAL A 147 8.52 5.60 29.94
CA VAL A 147 7.85 6.41 30.97
C VAL A 147 7.48 7.82 30.49
N THR A 148 8.16 8.34 29.47
CA THR A 148 7.80 9.63 28.86
C THR A 148 6.57 9.52 27.96
N GLY A 149 6.25 8.30 27.52
CA GLY A 149 5.19 8.02 26.57
C GLY A 149 5.54 8.43 25.14
N ARG A 150 6.77 8.84 24.87
CA ARG A 150 7.22 9.30 23.54
C ARG A 150 8.08 8.30 22.79
N ARG A 151 8.58 7.24 23.45
CA ARG A 151 9.44 6.26 22.78
C ARG A 151 8.82 4.88 22.82
N ILE A 152 8.73 4.22 21.67
CA ILE A 152 8.40 2.80 21.58
C ILE A 152 9.59 1.98 22.08
N ILE A 153 9.36 1.12 23.08
CA ILE A 153 10.39 0.26 23.69
C ILE A 153 10.11 -1.23 23.46
N GLN A 154 8.87 -1.58 23.14
CA GLN A 154 8.46 -2.95 22.87
C GLN A 154 7.33 -2.98 21.84
N VAL A 155 7.40 -3.95 20.94
CA VAL A 155 6.32 -4.29 20.00
C VAL A 155 6.00 -5.77 20.15
N ASP A 156 4.79 -6.10 20.57
CA ASP A 156 4.32 -7.48 20.62
C ASP A 156 3.57 -7.82 19.33
N ALA A 157 3.83 -9.01 18.80
CA ALA A 157 3.27 -9.48 17.55
C ALA A 157 2.80 -10.94 17.67
N ILE A 158 1.87 -11.32 16.78
CA ILE A 158 1.38 -12.69 16.64
C ILE A 158 1.88 -13.22 15.30
N GLN A 159 2.75 -14.22 15.35
CA GLN A 159 3.11 -15.02 14.18
C GLN A 159 2.22 -16.25 14.12
N ARG A 160 1.75 -16.60 12.92
CA ARG A 160 0.89 -17.76 12.69
C ARG A 160 1.51 -18.76 11.71
N THR A 161 1.32 -20.03 12.01
CA THR A 161 1.62 -21.14 11.10
C THR A 161 0.36 -21.98 10.90
N THR A 162 0.14 -22.46 9.68
CA THR A 162 -1.06 -23.24 9.34
C THR A 162 -1.01 -24.63 9.98
N ASN A 163 -2.13 -25.12 10.49
CA ASN A 163 -2.22 -26.39 11.22
C ASN A 163 -2.39 -27.62 10.33
N SER A 164 -2.73 -27.43 9.05
CA SER A 164 -3.21 -28.51 8.18
C SER A 164 -2.38 -28.70 6.90
N THR A 165 -2.33 -29.95 6.43
CA THR A 165 -1.82 -30.37 5.12
C THR A 165 -2.87 -30.26 4.00
N SER A 166 -4.14 -29.97 4.32
CA SER A 166 -5.22 -29.71 3.35
C SER A 166 -5.31 -28.22 3.00
N PRO A 167 -5.65 -27.87 1.75
CA PRO A 167 -5.71 -26.48 1.31
C PRO A 167 -6.73 -25.70 2.14
N HIS A 168 -6.22 -24.76 2.92
CA HIS A 168 -6.99 -23.83 3.73
C HIS A 168 -7.73 -22.90 2.76
N CYS A 169 -9.06 -22.83 2.89
CA CYS A 169 -9.84 -21.97 2.02
C CYS A 169 -10.85 -21.12 2.75
N ARG A 170 -10.38 -19.97 3.20
CA ARG A 170 -11.16 -18.95 3.91
C ARG A 170 -10.81 -17.58 3.37
N PHE A 171 -11.79 -16.71 3.40
CA PHE A 171 -11.66 -15.31 3.02
C PHE A 171 -10.95 -14.48 4.10
N LEU A 172 -10.46 -13.29 3.74
CA LEU A 172 -9.79 -12.43 4.70
C LEU A 172 -10.75 -12.01 5.82
N SER A 173 -11.99 -11.68 5.47
CA SER A 173 -13.04 -11.35 6.46
C SER A 173 -13.25 -12.43 7.52
N GLU A 174 -13.04 -13.71 7.17
CA GLU A 174 -13.22 -14.85 8.06
C GLU A 174 -12.00 -15.11 8.95
N GLU A 175 -10.79 -14.80 8.48
CA GLU A 175 -9.54 -15.12 9.17
C GLU A 175 -8.92 -13.96 9.93
N LEU A 176 -9.23 -12.71 9.57
CA LEU A 176 -8.47 -11.56 10.04
C LEU A 176 -8.50 -11.39 11.58
N SER A 177 -9.64 -11.60 12.23
CA SER A 177 -9.73 -11.60 13.70
C SER A 177 -8.85 -12.69 14.35
N ASP A 178 -8.75 -13.86 13.71
CA ASP A 178 -7.90 -14.97 14.16
C ASP A 178 -6.41 -14.60 14.03
N TRP A 179 -6.02 -13.81 13.01
CA TRP A 179 -4.62 -13.36 12.88
C TRP A 179 -4.10 -12.65 14.14
N TYR A 180 -4.97 -11.93 14.84
CA TYR A 180 -4.65 -11.20 16.07
C TYR A 180 -4.92 -12.00 17.37
N SER A 181 -5.41 -13.23 17.28
CA SER A 181 -5.61 -14.10 18.45
C SER A 181 -4.26 -14.53 19.03
N SER A 182 -4.15 -14.52 20.36
CA SER A 182 -2.98 -15.06 21.06
C SER A 182 -3.02 -16.58 21.24
N ASP A 183 -4.21 -17.17 21.11
CA ASP A 183 -4.48 -18.58 21.32
C ASP A 183 -4.50 -19.33 19.99
N ASP A 184 -3.99 -20.55 20.01
CA ASP A 184 -4.12 -21.51 18.91
C ASP A 184 -5.59 -21.71 18.57
N THR A 185 -5.87 -21.82 17.27
CA THR A 185 -7.21 -22.11 16.76
C THR A 185 -7.19 -23.42 15.98
N ALA A 186 -8.35 -23.85 15.50
CA ALA A 186 -8.42 -24.99 14.58
C ALA A 186 -7.59 -24.77 13.30
N TRP A 187 -7.27 -23.51 12.97
CA TRP A 187 -6.64 -23.11 11.71
C TRP A 187 -5.15 -22.78 11.85
N PHE A 188 -4.77 -22.14 12.95
CA PHE A 188 -3.43 -21.62 13.13
C PHE A 188 -2.86 -21.95 14.50
N ASN A 189 -1.60 -22.39 14.51
CA ASN A 189 -0.75 -22.35 15.67
C ASN A 189 -0.17 -20.93 15.77
N LYS A 190 -0.12 -20.40 17.00
CA LYS A 190 0.31 -19.04 17.29
C LYS A 190 1.63 -19.06 18.02
N THR A 191 2.54 -18.21 17.56
CA THR A 191 3.76 -17.85 18.28
C THR A 191 3.66 -16.38 18.64
N GLN A 192 3.61 -16.09 19.94
CA GLN A 192 3.69 -14.72 20.43
C GLN A 192 5.14 -14.25 20.42
N LEU A 193 5.40 -13.13 19.75
CA LEU A 193 6.71 -12.51 19.63
C LEU A 193 6.71 -11.20 20.42
N SER A 194 7.81 -10.89 21.10
CA SER A 194 8.01 -9.60 21.77
C SER A 194 9.34 -9.00 21.32
N PHE A 195 9.25 -8.00 20.44
CA PHE A 195 10.40 -7.24 19.95
C PHE A 195 10.77 -6.20 21.00
N ARG A 196 12.00 -6.30 21.52
CA ARG A 196 12.55 -5.41 22.55
C ARG A 196 13.84 -4.80 22.05
N ASN A 197 14.34 -3.77 22.74
CA ASN A 197 15.57 -3.07 22.35
C ASN A 197 15.50 -2.50 20.91
N VAL A 198 14.30 -2.11 20.49
CA VAL A 198 14.07 -1.44 19.21
C VAL A 198 14.54 0.00 19.31
N SER A 199 15.48 0.39 18.46
CA SER A 199 15.93 1.79 18.37
C SER A 199 14.88 2.62 17.65
N PHE A 200 14.42 2.15 16.48
CA PHE A 200 13.39 2.80 15.67
C PHE A 200 12.39 1.77 15.13
N VAL A 201 11.15 2.22 14.95
CA VAL A 201 10.07 1.48 14.31
C VAL A 201 9.66 2.21 13.03
N ILE A 202 9.55 1.49 11.93
CA ILE A 202 9.00 1.96 10.66
C ILE A 202 7.57 1.40 10.53
N GLU A 203 6.58 2.27 10.48
CA GLU A 203 5.17 1.96 10.22
C GLU A 203 4.92 1.87 8.72
N GLY A 204 4.82 0.65 8.23
CA GLY A 204 4.52 0.32 6.83
C GLY A 204 3.34 -0.65 6.69
N THR A 205 2.44 -0.71 7.66
CA THR A 205 1.18 -1.48 7.56
C THR A 205 0.21 -0.79 6.63
N SER A 206 -0.65 -1.57 5.97
CA SER A 206 -1.69 -1.01 5.09
C SER A 206 -2.69 -0.14 5.85
N TRP A 207 -2.84 -0.35 7.16
CA TRP A 207 -3.88 0.26 8.00
C TRP A 207 -3.39 1.17 9.15
N GLY A 208 -2.09 1.47 9.26
CA GLY A 208 -1.53 2.38 10.26
C GLY A 208 -1.67 1.88 11.70
N GLU A 209 -1.34 0.61 11.95
CA GLU A 209 -1.58 -0.05 13.23
C GLU A 209 -0.68 0.42 14.37
N VAL A 210 0.61 0.65 14.11
CA VAL A 210 1.58 1.20 15.07
C VAL A 210 1.14 2.59 15.52
N LEU A 211 0.59 3.43 14.63
CA LEU A 211 0.03 4.73 15.00
C LEU A 211 -1.03 4.57 16.10
N VAL A 212 -2.00 3.68 15.89
CA VAL A 212 -3.09 3.46 16.84
C VAL A 212 -2.57 2.83 18.14
N LEU A 213 -1.83 1.73 18.03
CA LEU A 213 -1.36 0.93 19.15
C LEU A 213 -0.38 1.70 20.05
N SER A 214 0.41 2.62 19.49
CA SER A 214 1.28 3.52 20.25
C SER A 214 0.54 4.73 20.85
N ASN A 215 -0.77 4.87 20.60
CA ASN A 215 -1.56 6.04 20.95
C ASN A 215 -0.95 7.34 20.40
N ALA A 216 -0.47 7.29 19.16
CA ALA A 216 -0.01 8.46 18.41
C ALA A 216 -1.18 9.19 17.76
N SER A 217 -0.99 10.48 17.50
CA SER A 217 -1.94 11.30 16.75
C SER A 217 -1.94 10.90 15.28
N TYR A 218 -3.14 10.71 14.74
CA TYR A 218 -3.38 10.43 13.33
C TYR A 218 -4.74 11.01 12.91
N ILE A 219 -4.92 11.17 11.60
CA ILE A 219 -6.20 11.44 10.95
C ILE A 219 -6.56 10.25 10.04
N GLN A 220 -7.84 10.02 9.80
CA GLN A 220 -8.32 9.01 8.85
C GLN A 220 -9.50 9.57 8.06
N GLY A 221 -9.67 9.13 6.82
CA GLY A 221 -10.81 9.53 6.02
C GLY A 221 -10.85 11.04 5.78
N LEU A 222 -12.05 11.59 5.88
CA LEU A 222 -12.37 13.01 5.70
C LEU A 222 -12.35 13.78 7.03
N MET A 223 -11.45 13.43 7.95
CA MET A 223 -11.25 14.13 9.24
C MET A 223 -10.73 15.58 9.10
N GLU A 224 -10.51 16.04 7.88
CA GLU A 224 -10.02 17.37 7.50
C GLU A 224 -11.18 18.27 7.05
N GLN A 225 -11.34 19.45 7.65
CA GLN A 225 -12.34 20.44 7.22
C GLN A 225 -11.85 21.30 6.04
N PHE A 226 -10.53 21.43 5.92
CA PHE A 226 -9.82 22.05 4.81
C PHE A 226 -8.51 21.29 4.61
N ASP A 227 -7.89 21.44 3.44
CA ASP A 227 -6.62 20.78 3.14
C ASP A 227 -5.51 21.25 4.09
N GLY A 228 -4.99 20.33 4.92
CA GLY A 228 -3.99 20.61 5.96
C GLY A 228 -4.56 20.72 7.38
N ASP A 229 -5.86 20.45 7.58
CA ASP A 229 -6.48 20.45 8.90
C ASP A 229 -6.01 19.26 9.77
N THR A 230 -5.44 19.57 10.93
CA THR A 230 -4.98 18.57 11.93
C THR A 230 -5.94 18.39 13.10
N SER A 231 -7.09 19.07 13.09
CA SER A 231 -8.07 19.05 14.20
C SER A 231 -8.75 17.70 14.39
N GLY A 232 -8.93 16.95 13.30
CA GLY A 232 -9.58 15.65 13.30
C GLY A 232 -11.10 15.69 13.46
N VAL A 233 -11.73 16.84 13.25
CA VAL A 233 -13.17 17.08 13.51
C VAL A 233 -14.07 16.65 12.35
N GLY A 234 -13.52 16.39 11.16
CA GLY A 234 -14.28 15.96 9.99
C GLY A 234 -14.85 14.53 10.08
N ASN A 235 -15.34 14.01 8.94
CA ASN A 235 -15.98 12.69 8.87
C ASN A 235 -14.95 11.55 8.85
N SER A 236 -14.81 10.87 9.98
CA SER A 236 -13.86 9.76 10.17
C SER A 236 -14.30 8.41 9.62
N THR A 237 -15.53 8.29 9.13
CA THR A 237 -16.11 7.06 8.55
C THR A 237 -16.40 7.20 7.05
N CYS A 238 -15.77 8.17 6.41
CA CYS A 238 -15.78 8.38 4.97
C CYS A 238 -14.35 8.57 4.50
N GLY A 239 -13.98 7.96 3.39
CA GLY A 239 -12.64 8.08 2.82
C GLY A 239 -12.63 7.69 1.35
N GLN A 240 -11.88 6.65 0.98
CA GLN A 240 -11.85 6.13 -0.39
C GLN A 240 -12.36 4.68 -0.47
N SER A 241 -12.86 4.30 -1.65
CA SER A 241 -13.16 2.90 -1.97
C SER A 241 -11.89 2.03 -1.92
N PHE A 242 -12.09 0.74 -1.73
CA PHE A 242 -11.02 -0.27 -1.78
C PHE A 242 -11.51 -1.48 -2.58
N THR A 243 -10.61 -2.34 -3.01
CA THR A 243 -10.95 -3.48 -3.89
C THR A 243 -10.20 -4.74 -3.49
N PHE A 244 -10.85 -5.89 -3.71
CA PHE A 244 -10.18 -7.18 -3.79
C PHE A 244 -9.93 -7.52 -5.24
N ASP A 245 -8.66 -7.52 -5.61
CA ASP A 245 -8.23 -7.89 -6.95
C ASP A 245 -8.27 -9.41 -7.13
N PHE A 246 -8.48 -9.85 -8.36
CA PHE A 246 -8.49 -11.27 -8.71
C PHE A 246 -8.04 -11.47 -10.16
N LEU A 247 -7.66 -12.69 -10.50
CA LEU A 247 -7.22 -13.04 -11.85
C LEU A 247 -8.35 -13.71 -12.64
N GLU A 248 -8.49 -13.32 -13.90
CA GLU A 248 -9.33 -14.01 -14.88
C GLU A 248 -8.48 -14.56 -16.03
N GLN A 249 -8.91 -15.68 -16.59
CA GLN A 249 -8.34 -16.24 -17.81
C GLN A 249 -9.37 -16.36 -18.93
N LEU A 250 -8.98 -15.97 -20.14
CA LEU A 250 -9.78 -16.25 -21.34
C LEU A 250 -9.50 -17.66 -21.85
N ARG A 251 -10.56 -18.45 -22.01
CA ARG A 251 -10.48 -19.84 -22.48
C ARG A 251 -10.70 -19.91 -23.99
N GLU A 252 -10.06 -20.89 -24.62
CA GLU A 252 -10.19 -21.14 -26.06
C GLU A 252 -11.61 -21.58 -26.44
N THR A 253 -12.29 -22.31 -25.57
CA THR A 253 -13.66 -22.78 -25.74
C THR A 253 -14.52 -22.33 -24.56
N PRO A 254 -15.85 -22.19 -24.75
CA PRO A 254 -16.77 -21.93 -23.64
C PRO A 254 -16.63 -22.97 -22.53
N VAL A 255 -16.65 -22.51 -21.29
CA VAL A 255 -16.59 -23.32 -20.07
C VAL A 255 -17.93 -23.26 -19.37
N ASP A 256 -18.34 -24.34 -18.71
CA ASP A 256 -19.45 -24.31 -17.75
C ASP A 256 -18.88 -24.08 -16.36
N GLU A 257 -18.89 -22.82 -15.91
CA GLU A 257 -18.39 -22.44 -14.60
C GLU A 257 -19.55 -22.41 -13.60
N LEU A 258 -19.33 -23.00 -12.41
CA LEU A 258 -20.33 -23.02 -11.35
C LEU A 258 -20.81 -21.60 -11.02
N PRO A 259 -22.10 -21.43 -10.69
CA PRO A 259 -22.66 -20.11 -10.36
C PRO A 259 -21.94 -19.49 -9.17
N ASN A 260 -22.14 -18.17 -9.00
CA ASN A 260 -21.54 -17.42 -7.90
C ASN A 260 -21.82 -18.12 -6.55
N PRO A 261 -20.78 -18.60 -5.85
CA PRO A 261 -20.97 -19.28 -4.57
C PRO A 261 -21.31 -18.31 -3.43
N LEU A 262 -21.15 -16.99 -3.63
CA LEU A 262 -21.39 -15.97 -2.62
C LEU A 262 -22.74 -15.25 -2.85
N PRO A 263 -23.41 -14.81 -1.78
CA PRO A 263 -24.57 -13.93 -1.90
C PRO A 263 -24.15 -12.56 -2.45
N GLU A 264 -25.12 -11.79 -2.94
CA GLU A 264 -24.88 -10.39 -3.28
C GLU A 264 -24.41 -9.58 -2.05
N PRO A 265 -23.58 -8.55 -2.25
CA PRO A 265 -23.18 -7.65 -1.17
C PRO A 265 -24.38 -6.89 -0.61
N THR A 266 -24.31 -6.56 0.66
CA THR A 266 -25.30 -5.74 1.37
C THR A 266 -25.35 -4.35 0.74
N GLY A 267 -26.56 -3.88 0.42
CA GLY A 267 -26.76 -2.64 -0.35
C GLY A 267 -26.72 -2.84 -1.86
N GLY A 268 -26.51 -4.07 -2.35
CA GLY A 268 -26.49 -4.42 -3.76
C GLY A 268 -25.16 -4.09 -4.44
N ALA A 269 -25.08 -4.44 -5.73
CA ALA A 269 -23.94 -4.15 -6.58
C ALA A 269 -24.39 -3.38 -7.83
N ASN A 270 -23.61 -2.38 -8.24
CA ASN A 270 -23.87 -1.60 -9.44
C ASN A 270 -22.65 -1.65 -10.38
N TYR A 271 -22.58 -2.72 -11.17
CA TYR A 271 -21.46 -2.96 -12.08
C TYR A 271 -21.64 -2.21 -13.40
N SER A 272 -20.55 -1.63 -13.91
CA SER A 272 -20.51 -0.86 -15.15
C SER A 272 -19.14 -0.93 -15.81
N PHE A 273 -19.11 -0.93 -17.15
CA PHE A 273 -17.89 -0.68 -17.92
C PHE A 273 -17.57 0.81 -18.05
N GLU A 274 -18.40 1.68 -17.45
CA GLU A 274 -18.35 3.13 -17.62
C GLU A 274 -18.42 3.51 -19.11
N SER A 275 -17.44 4.23 -19.62
CA SER A 275 -17.34 4.60 -21.04
C SER A 275 -16.54 3.60 -21.89
N PHE A 276 -16.04 2.52 -21.29
CA PHE A 276 -15.16 1.55 -21.96
C PHE A 276 -15.95 0.35 -22.50
N THR A 277 -15.35 -0.34 -23.46
CA THR A 277 -15.86 -1.64 -23.94
C THR A 277 -15.40 -2.76 -23.04
N TRP A 278 -16.08 -3.91 -23.14
CA TRP A 278 -15.64 -5.14 -22.48
C TRP A 278 -14.17 -5.45 -22.79
N GLU A 279 -13.76 -5.35 -24.04
CA GLU A 279 -12.38 -5.64 -24.45
C GLU A 279 -11.37 -4.66 -23.84
N ARG A 280 -11.75 -3.39 -23.67
CA ARG A 280 -10.87 -2.39 -23.05
C ARG A 280 -10.70 -2.66 -21.56
N ILE A 281 -11.72 -3.15 -20.86
CA ILE A 281 -11.56 -3.61 -19.48
C ILE A 281 -10.66 -4.85 -19.43
N TRP A 282 -10.86 -5.81 -20.33
CA TRP A 282 -10.02 -7.01 -20.39
C TRP A 282 -8.52 -6.68 -20.51
N THR A 283 -8.17 -5.71 -21.37
CA THR A 283 -6.78 -5.31 -21.59
C THR A 283 -6.25 -4.26 -20.62
N TYR A 284 -7.05 -3.83 -19.62
CA TYR A 284 -6.67 -2.79 -18.66
C TYR A 284 -5.46 -3.15 -17.82
N ARG A 285 -5.53 -4.29 -17.12
CA ARG A 285 -4.44 -4.88 -16.33
C ARG A 285 -4.17 -6.32 -16.75
N ARG A 286 -4.11 -6.54 -18.06
CA ARG A 286 -3.68 -7.82 -18.63
C ARG A 286 -2.23 -8.09 -18.27
N VAL A 287 -1.94 -9.26 -17.72
CA VAL A 287 -0.62 -9.63 -17.18
C VAL A 287 0.07 -10.75 -17.95
N ASN A 288 -0.64 -11.45 -18.81
CA ASN A 288 -0.06 -12.43 -19.71
C ASN A 288 -0.85 -12.46 -21.02
N THR A 289 -0.16 -12.44 -22.16
CA THR A 289 -0.81 -12.54 -23.47
C THR A 289 0.16 -13.02 -24.54
N SER A 290 -0.38 -13.71 -25.56
CA SER A 290 0.32 -13.91 -26.83
C SER A 290 -0.04 -12.85 -27.89
N ALA A 291 -0.96 -11.92 -27.57
CA ALA A 291 -1.41 -10.88 -28.49
C ALA A 291 -0.28 -9.90 -28.84
N PRO A 292 -0.26 -9.32 -30.06
CA PRO A 292 0.81 -8.42 -30.51
C PRO A 292 0.82 -7.06 -29.77
N ASP A 293 -0.33 -6.61 -29.27
CA ASP A 293 -0.52 -5.26 -28.71
C ASP A 293 -1.60 -5.23 -27.61
N SER A 294 -1.84 -4.04 -27.04
CA SER A 294 -2.82 -3.78 -25.98
C SER A 294 -4.27 -3.67 -26.44
N ASN A 295 -4.54 -3.72 -27.75
CA ASN A 295 -5.88 -3.60 -28.33
C ASN A 295 -6.44 -4.95 -28.79
N THR A 296 -5.56 -5.93 -29.00
CA THR A 296 -5.93 -7.27 -29.47
C THR A 296 -6.01 -8.22 -28.29
N ILE A 297 -7.07 -9.04 -28.21
CA ILE A 297 -7.25 -10.09 -27.20
C ILE A 297 -6.86 -11.44 -27.78
N ALA A 298 -6.16 -12.25 -26.99
CA ALA A 298 -5.84 -13.63 -27.36
C ALA A 298 -6.44 -14.63 -26.36
N VAL A 299 -6.69 -15.85 -26.84
CA VAL A 299 -7.04 -16.96 -25.94
C VAL A 299 -5.87 -17.23 -24.99
N HIS A 300 -6.18 -17.65 -23.77
CA HIS A 300 -5.24 -17.82 -22.66
C HIS A 300 -4.67 -16.53 -22.05
N ASP A 301 -5.16 -15.36 -22.49
CA ASP A 301 -4.90 -14.10 -21.79
C ASP A 301 -5.23 -14.22 -20.31
N LEU A 302 -4.36 -13.67 -19.46
CA LEU A 302 -4.60 -13.52 -18.03
C LEU A 302 -4.70 -12.03 -17.70
N THR A 303 -5.73 -11.64 -16.96
CA THR A 303 -5.94 -10.25 -16.56
C THR A 303 -6.26 -10.12 -15.08
N ILE A 304 -5.76 -9.06 -14.45
CA ILE A 304 -6.15 -8.66 -13.10
C ILE A 304 -7.42 -7.81 -13.22
N GLN A 305 -8.46 -8.19 -12.50
CA GLN A 305 -9.66 -7.38 -12.35
C GLN A 305 -9.49 -6.43 -11.16
N ASN A 306 -9.36 -5.15 -11.47
CA ASN A 306 -9.32 -4.02 -10.56
C ASN A 306 -9.95 -2.85 -11.34
N TRP A 307 -11.25 -2.65 -11.19
CA TRP A 307 -12.01 -1.67 -11.98
C TRP A 307 -12.92 -0.82 -11.11
N ALA A 308 -12.87 0.50 -11.32
CA ALA A 308 -13.62 1.46 -10.51
C ALA A 308 -15.15 1.25 -10.61
N GLY A 309 -15.67 0.99 -11.81
CA GLY A 309 -17.08 0.62 -12.01
C GLY A 309 -17.39 -0.86 -11.72
N GLY A 310 -16.42 -1.63 -11.22
CA GLY A 310 -16.49 -3.08 -11.06
C GLY A 310 -16.41 -3.51 -9.61
N ASN A 311 -15.22 -3.87 -9.15
CA ASN A 311 -14.95 -4.44 -7.83
C ASN A 311 -14.46 -3.43 -6.78
N ASP A 312 -14.45 -2.14 -7.09
CA ASP A 312 -14.30 -1.09 -6.09
C ASP A 312 -15.51 -1.05 -5.14
N TYR A 313 -15.28 -1.38 -3.87
CA TYR A 313 -16.31 -1.33 -2.84
C TYR A 313 -16.49 0.07 -2.27
N ARG A 314 -17.69 0.63 -2.45
CA ARG A 314 -18.02 2.05 -2.16
C ARG A 314 -19.04 2.24 -1.04
N ASN A 315 -19.66 1.17 -0.55
CA ASN A 315 -20.84 1.27 0.34
C ASN A 315 -20.49 1.53 1.80
N GLN A 316 -19.39 0.97 2.31
CA GLN A 316 -18.97 1.13 3.71
C GLN A 316 -17.47 1.41 3.79
N TYR A 317 -17.08 2.17 4.80
CA TYR A 317 -15.68 2.52 4.99
C TYR A 317 -14.90 1.38 5.62
N PHE A 318 -13.64 1.23 5.20
CA PHE A 318 -12.76 0.15 5.60
C PHE A 318 -12.45 0.16 7.11
N PHE A 319 -12.28 1.35 7.67
CA PHE A 319 -11.88 1.55 9.06
C PHE A 319 -13.09 1.74 9.97
N LEU A 320 -12.97 1.24 11.21
CA LEU A 320 -13.88 1.62 12.27
C LEU A 320 -13.72 3.10 12.63
N SER A 321 -14.71 3.63 13.35
CA SER A 321 -14.61 4.97 13.95
C SER A 321 -13.36 5.05 14.87
N PRO A 322 -12.79 6.25 15.08
CA PRO A 322 -11.69 6.43 16.02
C PRO A 322 -12.04 5.98 17.45
N SER A 323 -13.30 6.12 17.88
CA SER A 323 -13.74 5.64 19.20
C SER A 323 -13.71 4.12 19.31
N ASP A 324 -14.22 3.40 18.32
CA ASP A 324 -14.26 1.93 18.35
C ASP A 324 -12.86 1.34 18.15
N THR A 325 -12.05 1.98 17.30
CA THR A 325 -10.64 1.67 17.11
C THR A 325 -9.87 1.81 18.44
N ARG A 326 -10.06 2.91 19.17
CA ARG A 326 -9.46 3.09 20.51
C ARG A 326 -9.98 2.06 21.51
N HIS A 327 -11.28 1.74 21.47
CA HIS A 327 -11.86 0.72 22.33
C HIS A 327 -11.20 -0.65 22.12
N GLN A 328 -10.97 -1.09 20.88
CA GLN A 328 -10.24 -2.33 20.60
C GLN A 328 -8.84 -2.32 21.22
N ARG A 329 -8.10 -1.22 21.06
CA ARG A 329 -6.74 -1.07 21.63
C ARG A 329 -6.78 -1.09 23.17
N ASP A 330 -7.60 -0.25 23.78
CA ASP A 330 -7.61 0.00 25.23
C ASP A 330 -8.14 -1.20 26.03
N THR A 331 -8.94 -2.07 25.38
CA THR A 331 -9.43 -3.33 25.97
C THR A 331 -8.58 -4.55 25.61
N ASN A 332 -7.44 -4.36 24.93
CA ASN A 332 -6.57 -5.42 24.44
C ASN A 332 -7.27 -6.43 23.49
N GLN A 333 -8.29 -5.97 22.78
CA GLN A 333 -9.06 -6.71 21.76
C GLN A 333 -8.69 -6.24 20.35
N TRP A 334 -7.43 -5.88 20.11
CA TRP A 334 -6.97 -5.39 18.81
C TRP A 334 -7.27 -6.38 17.69
N GLN A 335 -7.95 -5.90 16.64
CA GLN A 335 -8.24 -6.59 15.38
C GLN A 335 -8.02 -5.65 14.18
N GLY A 336 -6.96 -4.83 14.23
CA GLY A 336 -6.63 -3.84 13.20
C GLY A 336 -7.47 -2.54 13.23
N GLY A 337 -8.54 -2.49 14.04
CA GLY A 337 -9.52 -1.39 14.03
C GLY A 337 -10.31 -1.33 12.71
N LEU A 338 -10.70 -2.48 12.19
CA LEU A 338 -11.25 -2.63 10.83
C LEU A 338 -12.73 -3.00 10.84
N ASN A 339 -13.44 -2.59 9.80
CA ASN A 339 -14.84 -2.94 9.58
C ASN A 339 -14.92 -4.27 8.80
N LEU A 340 -15.04 -5.40 9.52
CA LEU A 340 -15.07 -6.73 8.91
C LEU A 340 -16.26 -6.93 7.96
N ASP A 341 -17.40 -6.29 8.23
CA ASP A 341 -18.56 -6.33 7.34
C ASP A 341 -18.23 -5.66 5.99
N ALA A 342 -17.48 -4.56 6.00
CA ALA A 342 -17.03 -3.92 4.76
C ALA A 342 -16.10 -4.84 3.96
N ILE A 343 -15.20 -5.55 4.63
CA ILE A 343 -14.28 -6.51 4.01
C ILE A 343 -15.07 -7.65 3.36
N GLU A 344 -15.99 -8.26 4.10
CA GLU A 344 -16.83 -9.36 3.60
C GLU A 344 -17.66 -8.94 2.39
N ASN A 345 -18.28 -7.76 2.45
CA ASN A 345 -19.07 -7.25 1.33
C ASN A 345 -18.22 -6.88 0.11
N ALA A 346 -16.97 -6.44 0.30
CA ALA A 346 -16.04 -6.22 -0.81
C ALA A 346 -15.63 -7.55 -1.49
N GLU A 347 -15.43 -8.63 -0.73
CA GLU A 347 -15.16 -9.96 -1.28
C GLU A 347 -16.35 -10.49 -2.10
N ARG A 348 -17.57 -10.31 -1.58
CA ARG A 348 -18.81 -10.61 -2.32
C ARG A 348 -18.95 -9.78 -3.58
N LEU A 349 -18.64 -8.47 -3.52
CA LEU A 349 -18.68 -7.57 -4.67
C LEU A 349 -17.71 -8.02 -5.77
N ALA A 350 -16.48 -8.40 -5.42
CA ALA A 350 -15.46 -8.86 -6.38
C ALA A 350 -15.91 -10.14 -7.10
N TYR A 351 -16.45 -11.12 -6.35
CA TYR A 351 -17.05 -12.31 -6.94
C TYR A 351 -18.21 -11.98 -7.87
N GLY A 352 -19.17 -11.16 -7.42
CA GLY A 352 -20.29 -10.77 -8.25
C GLY A 352 -19.86 -10.05 -9.53
N TYR A 353 -18.79 -9.24 -9.46
CA TYR A 353 -18.24 -8.55 -10.63
C TYR A 353 -17.76 -9.52 -11.69
N HIS A 354 -17.02 -10.57 -11.32
CA HIS A 354 -16.60 -11.63 -12.25
C HIS A 354 -17.79 -12.21 -13.03
N TYR A 355 -18.86 -12.63 -12.32
CA TYR A 355 -20.01 -13.25 -12.94
C TYR A 355 -20.81 -12.27 -13.81
N TRP A 356 -20.91 -11.00 -13.39
CA TRP A 356 -21.50 -9.96 -14.22
C TRP A 356 -20.67 -9.69 -15.47
N TYR A 357 -19.35 -9.56 -15.33
CA TYR A 357 -18.40 -9.31 -16.42
C TYR A 357 -18.45 -10.43 -17.47
N ARG A 358 -18.43 -11.68 -17.02
CA ARG A 358 -18.58 -12.89 -17.83
C ARG A 358 -19.91 -12.93 -18.58
N LYS A 359 -21.02 -12.61 -17.91
CA LYS A 359 -22.37 -12.61 -18.52
C LYS A 359 -22.51 -11.54 -19.61
N ASN A 360 -21.83 -10.41 -19.47
CA ASN A 360 -21.85 -9.31 -20.42
C ASN A 360 -20.76 -9.40 -21.49
N ALA A 361 -20.09 -10.56 -21.61
CA ALA A 361 -19.10 -10.77 -22.66
C ALA A 361 -19.74 -10.74 -24.06
N PRO A 362 -19.07 -10.15 -25.07
CA PRO A 362 -19.49 -10.23 -26.47
C PRO A 362 -19.67 -11.68 -26.93
N THR A 363 -20.53 -11.91 -27.94
CA THR A 363 -20.88 -13.27 -28.42
C THR A 363 -19.66 -14.16 -28.69
N GLN A 364 -18.58 -13.60 -29.24
CA GLN A 364 -17.34 -14.34 -29.53
C GLN A 364 -16.60 -14.84 -28.26
N TRP A 365 -16.81 -14.17 -27.12
CA TRP A 365 -16.19 -14.47 -25.81
C TRP A 365 -17.19 -15.05 -24.79
N ALA A 366 -18.44 -15.29 -25.20
CA ALA A 366 -19.49 -15.79 -24.31
C ALA A 366 -19.06 -17.07 -23.58
N ASN A 367 -19.17 -17.04 -22.25
CA ASN A 367 -18.80 -18.14 -21.34
C ASN A 367 -17.33 -18.58 -21.41
N ARG A 368 -16.40 -17.71 -21.82
CA ARG A 368 -14.98 -18.04 -21.94
C ARG A 368 -14.09 -17.45 -20.84
N THR A 369 -14.59 -16.52 -20.02
CA THR A 369 -13.78 -15.91 -18.95
C THR A 369 -13.95 -16.64 -17.63
N VAL A 370 -12.87 -17.17 -17.07
CA VAL A 370 -12.89 -17.99 -15.84
C VAL A 370 -12.11 -17.31 -14.73
N LEU A 371 -12.66 -17.26 -13.52
CA LEU A 371 -11.94 -16.78 -12.33
C LEU A 371 -10.89 -17.81 -11.90
N ILE A 372 -9.64 -17.39 -11.75
CA ILE A 372 -8.54 -18.28 -11.37
C ILE A 372 -8.55 -18.53 -9.87
N ARG A 373 -9.13 -19.66 -9.47
CA ARG A 373 -9.14 -20.17 -8.08
C ARG A 373 -7.94 -21.07 -7.83
N SER A 374 -6.75 -20.49 -7.77
CA SER A 374 -5.50 -21.24 -7.59
C SER A 374 -4.54 -20.58 -6.61
N VAL A 375 -4.15 -21.32 -5.57
CA VAL A 375 -3.11 -20.92 -4.62
C VAL A 375 -1.80 -20.62 -5.36
N SER A 376 -1.47 -21.37 -6.42
CA SER A 376 -0.23 -21.16 -7.17
C SER A 376 -0.25 -19.92 -8.06
N ALA A 377 -1.40 -19.27 -8.27
CA ALA A 377 -1.53 -18.09 -9.13
C ALA A 377 -1.90 -16.83 -8.36
N ALA A 378 -2.89 -16.93 -7.46
CA ALA A 378 -3.40 -15.81 -6.67
C ALA A 378 -2.88 -15.82 -5.22
N GLY A 379 -2.20 -16.89 -4.79
CA GLY A 379 -1.79 -17.07 -3.40
C GLY A 379 -2.92 -17.47 -2.44
N THR A 380 -4.16 -17.51 -2.92
CA THR A 380 -5.35 -17.98 -2.20
C THR A 380 -6.07 -19.04 -3.02
N CYS A 381 -6.76 -19.95 -2.34
CA CYS A 381 -7.59 -20.96 -3.00
C CYS A 381 -8.86 -20.36 -3.64
N HIS A 382 -9.38 -19.27 -3.08
CA HIS A 382 -10.61 -18.61 -3.52
C HIS A 382 -10.33 -17.59 -4.64
N GLY A 383 -9.05 -17.35 -4.97
CA GLY A 383 -8.65 -16.56 -6.15
C GLY A 383 -8.67 -15.04 -5.96
N LEU A 384 -9.17 -14.51 -4.84
CA LEU A 384 -9.02 -13.09 -4.51
C LEU A 384 -7.64 -12.85 -3.91
N ALA A 385 -7.18 -11.61 -3.98
CA ALA A 385 -5.97 -11.14 -3.32
C ALA A 385 -5.98 -11.48 -1.81
N LYS A 386 -4.79 -11.72 -1.25
CA LYS A 386 -4.63 -12.02 0.19
C LYS A 386 -4.99 -10.82 1.07
N MET A 387 -4.75 -9.62 0.53
CA MET A 387 -5.03 -8.33 1.15
C MET A 387 -5.76 -7.46 0.13
N PRO A 388 -6.71 -6.61 0.55
CA PRO A 388 -7.34 -5.66 -0.37
C PRO A 388 -6.35 -4.57 -0.79
N TYR A 389 -6.49 -4.06 -2.00
CA TYR A 389 -5.85 -2.81 -2.38
C TYR A 389 -6.59 -1.63 -1.73
N LEU A 390 -5.92 -1.03 -0.74
CA LEU A 390 -6.42 0.15 -0.04
C LEU A 390 -5.88 1.42 -0.69
N ARG A 391 -6.77 2.36 -1.01
CA ARG A 391 -6.39 3.69 -1.53
C ARG A 391 -6.05 4.70 -0.43
N GLU A 392 -6.23 4.31 0.83
CA GLU A 392 -6.01 5.17 1.98
C GLU A 392 -5.57 4.35 3.19
N SER A 393 -4.93 5.04 4.14
CA SER A 393 -4.65 4.52 5.47
C SER A 393 -4.90 5.59 6.55
N ARG A 394 -4.65 5.23 7.81
CA ARG A 394 -4.54 6.22 8.89
C ARG A 394 -3.25 7.02 8.67
N ARG A 395 -3.38 8.34 8.54
CA ARG A 395 -2.28 9.25 8.22
C ARG A 395 -1.74 9.91 9.48
N SER A 396 -0.42 9.91 9.63
CA SER A 396 0.27 10.56 10.76
C SER A 396 0.01 12.07 10.80
N ILE A 397 0.18 12.67 11.96
CA ILE A 397 0.42 14.11 12.09
C ILE A 397 1.91 14.28 12.35
N GLY A 398 2.61 14.90 11.39
CA GLY A 398 4.06 15.02 11.39
C GLY A 398 4.57 15.94 12.50
N TYR A 399 5.89 15.88 12.74
CA TYR A 399 6.59 16.76 13.67
C TYR A 399 6.19 18.23 13.46
N GLN A 400 5.95 18.96 14.54
CA GLN A 400 5.42 20.34 14.53
C GLN A 400 4.08 20.49 13.77
N ASN A 401 3.20 19.48 13.85
CA ASN A 401 1.89 19.44 13.18
C ASN A 401 1.97 19.54 11.66
N PHE A 402 3.06 19.07 11.07
CA PHE A 402 3.22 19.08 9.62
C PHE A 402 2.24 18.12 8.94
N LEU A 403 1.61 18.58 7.85
CA LEU A 403 0.96 17.77 6.84
C LEU A 403 1.42 18.28 5.47
N MET A 404 1.89 17.36 4.61
CA MET A 404 2.11 17.66 3.20
C MET A 404 0.74 17.88 2.54
N ASN A 405 0.52 19.08 2.00
CA ASN A 405 -0.78 19.54 1.52
C ASN A 405 -0.74 19.87 0.02
N ILE A 406 -1.90 20.14 -0.59
CA ILE A 406 -2.04 20.23 -2.05
C ILE A 406 -1.18 21.35 -2.65
N THR A 407 -1.00 22.46 -1.94
CA THR A 407 -0.22 23.61 -2.44
C THR A 407 1.27 23.30 -2.59
N THR A 408 1.75 22.23 -1.96
CA THR A 408 3.14 21.77 -2.11
C THR A 408 3.37 20.95 -3.38
N ILE A 409 2.30 20.41 -4.00
CA ILE A 409 2.38 19.53 -5.18
C ILE A 409 1.67 20.09 -6.41
N SER A 410 0.84 21.13 -6.25
CA SER A 410 0.09 21.74 -7.34
C SER A 410 0.66 23.11 -7.73
N GLY A 411 0.53 23.49 -8.99
CA GLY A 411 0.93 24.81 -9.47
C GLY A 411 0.64 25.02 -10.96
N HIS A 412 1.25 26.05 -11.54
CA HIS A 412 1.19 26.29 -12.98
C HIS A 412 2.15 25.37 -13.72
N ALA A 413 1.84 25.02 -14.97
CA ALA A 413 2.70 24.15 -15.77
C ALA A 413 4.12 24.71 -15.91
N ARG A 414 4.27 26.05 -15.97
CA ARG A 414 5.57 26.72 -16.08
C ARG A 414 6.44 26.63 -14.82
N ASP A 415 5.86 26.27 -13.68
CA ASP A 415 6.61 26.08 -12.43
C ASP A 415 7.48 24.82 -12.51
N LEU A 416 7.17 23.91 -13.45
CA LEU A 416 7.84 22.64 -13.76
C LEU A 416 7.79 21.57 -12.67
N HIS A 417 7.85 21.97 -11.40
CA HIS A 417 7.85 21.08 -10.25
C HIS A 417 7.17 21.77 -9.04
N GLY A 418 6.72 20.96 -8.08
CA GLY A 418 6.16 21.44 -6.82
C GLY A 418 7.22 22.06 -5.89
N TYR A 419 6.81 22.33 -4.66
CA TYR A 419 7.67 22.95 -3.65
C TYR A 419 8.88 22.06 -3.30
N ILE A 420 10.09 22.61 -3.39
CA ILE A 420 11.33 21.91 -3.00
C ILE A 420 11.52 22.07 -1.50
N PHE A 421 11.43 20.96 -0.77
CA PHE A 421 11.73 20.95 0.67
C PHE A 421 13.24 20.82 0.91
N ASP A 422 13.74 21.55 1.91
CA ASP A 422 15.14 21.45 2.37
C ASP A 422 15.48 20.04 2.88
N ASP A 423 14.48 19.37 3.47
CA ASP A 423 14.55 18.01 3.99
C ASP A 423 13.96 16.96 3.03
N ARG A 424 13.86 17.24 1.72
CA ARG A 424 13.43 16.25 0.72
C ARG A 424 14.30 14.99 0.77
N LEU A 425 13.67 13.83 0.63
CA LEU A 425 14.36 12.54 0.56
C LEU A 425 14.02 11.74 -0.68
N CYS A 426 12.88 11.98 -1.32
CA CYS A 426 12.58 11.37 -2.61
C CYS A 426 11.61 12.23 -3.41
N VAL A 427 11.30 11.79 -4.62
CA VAL A 427 10.36 12.45 -5.53
C VAL A 427 9.14 11.56 -5.79
N GLY A 428 8.06 12.17 -6.32
CA GLY A 428 6.91 11.43 -6.82
C GLY A 428 6.12 12.23 -7.85
N ALA A 429 5.42 11.51 -8.72
CA ALA A 429 4.56 12.10 -9.74
C ALA A 429 3.35 11.20 -9.94
N TYR A 430 2.16 11.74 -9.66
CA TYR A 430 0.88 11.17 -10.04
C TYR A 430 -0.20 12.23 -9.81
N ASN A 431 -1.32 12.14 -10.53
CA ASN A 431 -2.41 13.07 -10.35
C ASN A 431 -3.19 12.78 -9.04
N VAL A 432 -4.02 13.72 -8.59
CA VAL A 432 -5.00 13.44 -7.53
C VAL A 432 -6.05 12.47 -8.09
N ASP A 433 -6.08 11.26 -7.55
CA ASP A 433 -6.92 10.15 -8.00
C ASP A 433 -7.77 9.64 -6.83
N ILE A 434 -8.94 10.26 -6.65
CA ILE A 434 -9.87 9.95 -5.57
C ILE A 434 -10.92 8.97 -6.07
N HIS A 435 -11.04 7.84 -5.38
CA HIS A 435 -12.15 6.92 -5.60
C HIS A 435 -13.20 7.09 -4.50
N SER A 436 -14.28 7.78 -4.83
CA SER A 436 -15.30 8.17 -3.86
C SER A 436 -16.19 6.99 -3.41
N MET A 437 -16.67 7.11 -2.17
CA MET A 437 -17.71 6.26 -1.59
C MET A 437 -19.10 6.86 -1.82
N ASP A 438 -20.11 6.01 -2.00
CA ASP A 438 -21.45 6.43 -2.46
C ASP A 438 -22.23 7.20 -1.38
N GLN A 439 -22.01 6.87 -0.11
CA GLN A 439 -22.76 7.47 1.03
C GLN A 439 -22.03 8.67 1.66
N CYS A 440 -20.95 9.15 1.04
CA CYS A 440 -20.08 10.16 1.63
C CYS A 440 -20.24 11.53 0.97
N THR A 441 -20.30 12.57 1.80
CA THR A 441 -20.24 13.98 1.35
C THR A 441 -18.81 14.48 1.45
N TYR A 442 -18.19 14.72 0.31
CA TYR A 442 -16.82 15.24 0.22
C TYR A 442 -16.80 16.77 0.36
N PRO A 443 -15.87 17.34 1.16
CA PRO A 443 -15.71 18.79 1.29
C PRO A 443 -15.54 19.51 -0.05
N SER A 444 -16.00 20.77 -0.14
CA SER A 444 -16.00 21.55 -1.39
C SER A 444 -14.62 21.65 -2.05
N TYR A 445 -13.56 21.80 -1.26
CA TYR A 445 -12.19 21.92 -1.76
C TYR A 445 -11.72 20.67 -2.52
N MET A 446 -12.28 19.49 -2.24
CA MET A 446 -11.91 18.26 -2.94
C MET A 446 -12.49 18.15 -4.35
N HIS A 447 -13.45 19.01 -4.71
CA HIS A 447 -14.04 19.04 -6.06
C HIS A 447 -13.32 20.01 -7.00
N GLU A 448 -12.28 20.70 -6.52
CA GLU A 448 -11.46 21.60 -7.32
C GLU A 448 -10.50 20.82 -8.23
N SER A 449 -10.12 21.42 -9.35
CA SER A 449 -9.13 20.85 -10.25
C SER A 449 -7.74 21.39 -9.88
N TYR A 450 -6.91 20.52 -9.33
CA TYR A 450 -5.52 20.84 -8.98
C TYR A 450 -4.57 20.31 -10.06
N PRO A 451 -3.82 21.18 -10.76
CA PRO A 451 -2.80 20.72 -11.68
C PRO A 451 -1.58 20.22 -10.90
N ILE A 452 -1.39 18.91 -10.85
CA ILE A 452 -0.34 18.27 -10.04
C ILE A 452 0.97 18.21 -10.81
N LEU A 453 1.99 18.87 -10.26
CA LEU A 453 3.36 18.91 -10.77
C LEU A 453 4.16 17.70 -10.26
N PRO A 454 5.30 17.35 -10.88
CA PRO A 454 6.31 16.51 -10.24
C PRO A 454 6.68 17.10 -8.87
N TYR A 455 6.63 16.31 -7.80
CA TYR A 455 6.74 16.80 -6.42
C TYR A 455 7.84 16.10 -5.60
N TYR A 456 8.08 16.59 -4.39
CA TYR A 456 9.13 16.12 -3.48
C TYR A 456 8.53 15.68 -2.16
N ILE A 457 9.01 14.56 -1.60
CA ILE A 457 8.58 14.06 -0.29
C ILE A 457 9.65 14.40 0.76
N PRO A 458 9.31 15.20 1.79
CA PRO A 458 10.24 15.57 2.85
C PRO A 458 10.32 14.56 3.99
N LEU A 459 11.46 14.54 4.70
CA LEU A 459 11.63 13.75 5.92
C LEU A 459 10.55 14.06 6.94
N ARG A 460 10.18 15.34 7.13
CA ARG A 460 9.12 15.71 8.09
C ARG A 460 7.76 15.08 7.79
N ALA A 461 7.47 14.70 6.53
CA ALA A 461 6.28 13.93 6.18
C ALA A 461 6.35 12.49 6.75
N MET A 462 7.55 11.93 6.91
CA MET A 462 7.78 10.57 7.39
C MET A 462 7.86 10.48 8.93
N THR A 463 7.33 11.47 9.66
CA THR A 463 7.43 11.56 11.13
C THR A 463 6.07 11.52 11.82
N ASN A 464 6.09 11.38 13.15
CA ASN A 464 4.94 11.59 14.02
C ASN A 464 5.28 12.59 15.13
N ARG A 465 4.33 13.45 15.50
CA ARG A 465 4.54 14.47 16.55
C ARG A 465 4.62 13.92 17.98
N ASP A 466 4.07 12.74 18.25
CA ASP A 466 3.95 12.18 19.60
C ASP A 466 5.00 11.12 19.90
N ILE A 467 5.56 10.47 18.87
CA ILE A 467 6.47 9.32 19.02
C ILE A 467 7.82 9.61 18.36
N ASP A 468 8.86 9.64 19.18
CA ASP A 468 10.21 10.08 18.80
C ASP A 468 10.93 9.12 17.87
N ASN A 469 10.67 7.83 18.03
CA ASN A 469 11.35 6.78 17.27
C ASN A 469 10.42 6.04 16.29
N LEU A 470 9.38 6.73 15.82
CA LEU A 470 8.46 6.24 14.81
C LEU A 470 8.66 6.97 13.49
N ILE A 471 8.95 6.20 12.44
CA ILE A 471 9.01 6.65 11.05
C ILE A 471 7.77 6.10 10.34
N VAL A 472 7.00 6.95 9.68
CA VAL A 472 5.76 6.57 8.97
C VAL A 472 5.98 6.63 7.45
N ILE A 473 5.50 5.63 6.72
CA ILE A 473 5.77 5.50 5.28
C ILE A 473 4.55 5.14 4.45
N GLY A 474 4.63 5.38 3.14
CA GLY A 474 3.55 5.14 2.19
C GLY A 474 2.29 5.92 2.58
N LYS A 475 1.14 5.26 2.53
CA LYS A 475 -0.18 5.87 2.85
C LYS A 475 -0.29 6.38 4.29
N THR A 476 0.59 5.96 5.20
CA THR A 476 0.55 6.36 6.62
C THR A 476 1.28 7.65 6.95
N MET A 477 2.05 8.20 5.99
CA MET A 477 2.85 9.39 6.22
C MET A 477 1.99 10.64 6.48
N ALA A 478 2.60 11.70 6.99
CA ALA A 478 1.94 12.96 7.33
C ALA A 478 1.60 13.78 6.09
N GLN A 479 0.41 13.55 5.57
CA GLN A 479 -0.13 14.13 4.35
C GLN A 479 -1.64 14.32 4.44
N THR A 480 -2.19 15.19 3.61
CA THR A 480 -3.64 15.40 3.51
C THR A 480 -4.31 14.29 2.71
N PHE A 481 -5.64 14.21 2.77
CA PHE A 481 -6.44 13.30 1.92
C PHE A 481 -6.10 13.44 0.43
N LEU A 482 -6.02 14.69 -0.05
CA LEU A 482 -5.71 14.98 -1.45
C LEU A 482 -4.30 14.51 -1.81
N VAL A 483 -3.29 14.85 -1.00
CA VAL A 483 -1.90 14.44 -1.28
C VAL A 483 -1.74 12.92 -1.21
N ASN A 484 -2.39 12.23 -0.26
CA ASN A 484 -2.39 10.77 -0.21
C ASN A 484 -2.89 10.14 -1.52
N SER A 485 -3.90 10.72 -2.17
CA SER A 485 -4.41 10.20 -3.44
C SER A 485 -3.39 10.27 -4.59
N ALA A 486 -2.40 11.17 -4.49
CA ALA A 486 -1.32 11.32 -5.46
C ALA A 486 -0.04 10.55 -5.07
N THR A 487 0.21 10.28 -3.79
CA THR A 487 1.47 9.65 -3.33
C THR A 487 1.36 8.15 -3.09
N ARG A 488 0.15 7.58 -3.07
CA ARG A 488 -0.15 6.18 -2.75
C ARG A 488 0.30 5.14 -3.80
N LEU A 489 0.88 5.58 -4.91
CA LEU A 489 1.12 4.76 -6.09
C LEU A 489 2.47 4.05 -5.99
N HIS A 490 2.55 2.85 -6.58
CA HIS A 490 3.67 1.92 -6.43
C HIS A 490 5.08 2.54 -6.52
N PRO A 491 5.41 3.37 -7.54
CA PRO A 491 6.76 3.92 -7.66
C PRO A 491 7.10 4.91 -6.54
N VAL A 492 6.11 5.71 -6.13
CA VAL A 492 6.23 6.72 -5.07
C VAL A 492 6.34 6.03 -3.72
N GLU A 493 5.47 5.06 -3.44
CA GLU A 493 5.53 4.25 -2.23
C GLU A 493 6.87 3.52 -2.07
N PHE A 494 7.37 2.90 -3.14
CA PHE A 494 8.65 2.19 -3.10
C PHE A 494 9.81 3.15 -2.77
N SER A 495 9.81 4.34 -3.38
CA SER A 495 10.81 5.38 -3.18
C SER A 495 10.78 5.94 -1.75
N ILE A 496 9.59 6.22 -1.21
CA ILE A 496 9.37 6.61 0.20
C ILE A 496 9.94 5.53 1.13
N GLY A 497 9.64 4.27 0.83
CA GLY A 497 10.17 3.11 1.55
C GLY A 497 11.70 3.11 1.58
N GLN A 498 12.35 3.16 0.42
CA GLN A 498 13.82 3.14 0.36
C GLN A 498 14.45 4.30 1.12
N ALA A 499 13.90 5.51 1.00
CA ALA A 499 14.34 6.67 1.77
C ALA A 499 14.23 6.42 3.28
N ALA A 500 13.08 5.93 3.75
CA ALA A 500 12.86 5.66 5.17
C ALA A 500 13.74 4.53 5.73
N GLY A 501 14.03 3.49 4.94
CA GLY A 501 14.99 2.46 5.34
C GLY A 501 16.37 3.07 5.59
N VAL A 502 16.85 3.97 4.71
CA VAL A 502 18.09 4.72 4.92
C VAL A 502 18.01 5.57 6.19
N VAL A 503 16.92 6.32 6.38
CA VAL A 503 16.69 7.16 7.57
C VAL A 503 16.79 6.33 8.85
N GLY A 504 16.06 5.23 8.94
CA GLY A 504 16.08 4.33 10.10
C GLY A 504 17.47 3.76 10.37
N THR A 505 18.19 3.34 9.32
CA THR A 505 19.55 2.81 9.49
C THR A 505 20.55 3.87 9.94
N TYR A 506 20.46 5.07 9.37
CA TYR A 506 21.29 6.20 9.74
C TYR A 506 21.08 6.58 11.21
N ALA A 507 19.84 6.62 11.67
CA ALA A 507 19.51 6.91 13.06
C ALA A 507 20.14 5.89 14.02
N VAL A 508 20.04 4.59 13.69
CA VAL A 508 20.67 3.50 14.47
C VAL A 508 22.18 3.63 14.51
N GLN A 509 22.84 3.84 13.35
CA GLN A 509 24.30 3.92 13.28
C GLN A 509 24.88 5.13 14.02
N ASN A 510 24.14 6.24 14.03
CA ASN A 510 24.56 7.48 14.69
C ASN A 510 23.99 7.62 16.11
N SER A 511 23.32 6.58 16.63
CA SER A 511 22.71 6.56 17.98
C SER A 511 21.76 7.73 18.25
N LEU A 512 21.07 8.19 17.21
CA LEU A 512 20.07 9.25 17.33
C LEU A 512 18.90 8.77 18.16
N GLN A 513 18.31 9.68 18.95
CA GLN A 513 17.21 9.32 19.83
C GLN A 513 15.86 9.71 19.24
N SER A 514 15.79 10.65 18.30
CA SER A 514 14.51 11.10 17.76
C SER A 514 14.55 11.39 16.27
N VAL A 515 13.39 11.32 15.62
CA VAL A 515 13.18 11.84 14.27
C VAL A 515 13.42 13.35 14.18
N ALA A 516 13.22 14.07 15.28
CA ALA A 516 13.47 15.51 15.36
C ALA A 516 14.97 15.84 15.21
N GLU A 517 15.87 15.07 15.82
CA GLU A 517 17.33 15.22 15.60
C GLU A 517 17.69 15.06 14.12
N MET A 518 17.04 14.14 13.41
CA MET A 518 17.33 13.92 11.98
C MET A 518 16.94 15.10 11.08
N LEU A 519 16.09 16.01 11.56
CA LEU A 519 15.71 17.23 10.84
C LEU A 519 16.76 18.35 10.97
N GLU A 520 17.79 18.18 11.80
CA GLU A 520 18.91 19.13 11.83
C GLU A 520 19.69 19.11 10.51
N GLU A 521 20.14 20.29 10.06
CA GLU A 521 20.76 20.50 8.74
C GLU A 521 21.94 19.54 8.47
N GLN A 522 22.76 19.27 9.49
CA GLN A 522 23.89 18.35 9.38
C GLN A 522 23.47 16.92 9.04
N HIS A 523 22.37 16.46 9.63
CA HIS A 523 21.83 15.11 9.43
C HIS A 523 21.10 15.02 8.09
N ILE A 524 20.31 16.04 7.73
CA ILE A 524 19.62 16.11 6.44
C ILE A 524 20.59 16.01 5.27
N LYS A 525 21.66 16.81 5.26
CA LYS A 525 22.68 16.78 4.19
C LYS A 525 23.31 15.39 4.05
N ARG A 526 23.59 14.74 5.18
CA ARG A 526 24.16 13.38 5.18
C ARG A 526 23.14 12.35 4.69
N LEU A 527 21.90 12.43 5.14
CA LEU A 527 20.80 11.57 4.69
C LEU A 527 20.59 11.70 3.18
N GLN A 528 20.46 12.91 2.65
CA GLN A 528 20.31 13.15 1.20
C GLN A 528 21.45 12.55 0.38
N THR A 529 22.69 12.65 0.87
CA THR A 529 23.87 12.04 0.24
C THR A 529 23.79 10.52 0.15
N ILE A 530 23.18 9.86 1.15
CA ILE A 530 23.02 8.41 1.17
C ILE A 530 21.77 8.01 0.37
N VAL A 531 20.64 8.68 0.57
CA VAL A 531 19.35 8.36 -0.06
C VAL A 531 19.42 8.44 -1.58
N LYS A 532 20.16 9.41 -2.15
CA LYS A 532 20.34 9.53 -3.60
C LYS A 532 21.02 8.33 -4.28
N GLN A 533 21.62 7.43 -3.49
CA GLN A 533 22.18 6.16 -3.99
C GLN A 533 21.11 5.06 -4.15
N PHE A 534 19.92 5.26 -3.61
CA PHE A 534 18.81 4.30 -3.61
C PHE A 534 17.64 4.79 -4.46
N THR A 535 17.25 6.05 -4.30
CA THR A 535 16.09 6.64 -4.98
C THR A 535 16.37 8.08 -5.44
N PRO A 536 15.76 8.56 -6.54
CA PRO A 536 15.92 9.95 -6.97
C PRO A 536 15.41 10.94 -5.91
N THR A 537 16.16 12.02 -5.72
CA THR A 537 15.86 13.12 -4.78
C THR A 537 15.63 14.46 -5.49
N SER A 538 15.72 14.45 -6.82
CA SER A 538 15.70 15.62 -7.69
C SER A 538 15.04 15.23 -9.01
N TRP A 539 14.37 16.18 -9.67
CA TRP A 539 13.77 15.98 -11.00
C TRP A 539 14.70 16.49 -12.09
N THR A 540 14.91 15.72 -13.15
CA THR A 540 15.47 16.19 -14.41
C THR A 540 14.33 16.56 -15.35
N ILE A 541 14.24 17.84 -15.73
CA ILE A 541 13.20 18.39 -16.60
C ILE A 541 13.88 19.22 -17.69
N ASN A 542 13.65 18.88 -18.96
CA ASN A 542 14.28 19.54 -20.12
C ASN A 542 15.82 19.58 -20.03
N GLY A 543 16.44 18.55 -19.46
CA GLY A 543 17.89 18.44 -19.29
C GLY A 543 18.47 19.22 -18.09
N THR A 544 17.63 19.93 -17.34
CA THR A 544 18.03 20.65 -16.12
C THR A 544 17.57 19.89 -14.88
N ARG A 545 18.41 19.82 -13.85
CA ARG A 545 18.10 19.13 -12.59
C ARG A 545 17.57 20.08 -11.52
N TYR A 546 16.55 19.65 -10.79
CA TYR A 546 15.83 20.44 -9.80
C TYR A 546 15.74 19.68 -8.45
N PRO A 547 16.35 20.19 -7.37
CA PRO A 547 17.43 21.19 -7.40
C PRO A 547 18.71 20.60 -8.03
N ASP A 548 19.66 21.48 -8.34
CA ASP A 548 20.97 21.10 -8.89
C ASP A 548 21.95 20.75 -7.75
N ASP A 549 21.96 19.47 -7.31
CA ASP A 549 22.59 19.01 -6.05
C ASP A 549 23.43 17.71 -6.10
#